data_AF-A0A9P7GST6-F1
#
_entry.id   AF-A0A9P7GST6-F1
#
_cell.length_a   1.000
_cell.length_b   1.000
_cell.length_c   1.000
_cell.angle_alpha   90.00
_cell.angle_beta   90.00
_cell.angle_gamma   90.00
#
_symmetry.space_group_name_H-M   'P 1'
#
loop_
_entity.id
_entity.type
_entity.pdbx_description
1 polymer ?
#
loop_
_entity_poly.entity_id
_entity_poly.type
_entity_poly.pdbx_seq_one_letter_code
_entity_poly.pdbx_strand_id
1 'polypeptide(L)'
;MIHKRNSATRTGPAGHDHLKWVPTSSTLIYGDQDAILVDAQLTSKASNELLDWVVESGKNITHIYVTHAHGDHFFGSAPILERFPQATLVATPEVVARMKLETAPERMTGLWEKLFPGQIPPNLRLAEPLHQDYLELEGERLEVVRTGHTDTDDTTTLWVPSLGLAVTGDAVYANTHPYLGESGTAIKRSEWIKALDIIAALQPKHVVGGHSDPSRPFGFEAIIDTKKYLEDFEKLSAETMTAEELYARMMDIYPDRLNPGILHIAVLSLAGFWVAGASVCKPKSLSSRLPTVASTTLIGLETTSSAFASESSVLSSTVLSASTEVTTGVDTTTTDATTTKADTTTIEATSITIVSASTEVTSTSDLAVASQTTASTEATASSGTTSITDTTTAPTSIQTTTTTDATTTTTAELPAITNFQLRGARDPVEGVSIYSNGVGGNYLLFSGGYPDYTVATFSVEATSGRLFIDNSLAVCAFFQPDQDIATLSICRDTPESQAVPISCTPPVKDGDVLSCSVPAQTCVETSISFFETTVTCTPTGEVLTDTSTDYNYDLYKNIPVMGQIANGVNFVVHAV
;
A
#
# COMPACT_ATOMS: atom_id res chain seq x y z
N MET A 1 12.15 -32.81 -10.83
CA MET A 1 12.08 -33.52 -9.53
C MET A 1 11.55 -32.54 -8.48
N ILE A 2 10.84 -32.99 -7.45
CA ILE A 2 10.33 -32.11 -6.37
C ILE A 2 11.20 -32.33 -5.13
N HIS A 3 11.96 -31.32 -4.72
CA HIS A 3 12.65 -31.31 -3.43
C HIS A 3 11.77 -30.63 -2.39
N LYS A 4 11.63 -31.23 -1.20
CA LYS A 4 10.77 -30.70 -0.12
C LYS A 4 11.63 -30.18 1.01
N ARG A 5 11.19 -29.09 1.63
CA ARG A 5 11.81 -28.52 2.82
C ARG A 5 10.75 -27.94 3.76
N ASN A 6 11.17 -27.63 4.98
CA ASN A 6 10.34 -26.87 5.91
C ASN A 6 10.20 -25.43 5.42
N SER A 7 8.99 -24.86 5.48
CA SER A 7 8.78 -23.44 5.19
C SER A 7 9.62 -22.55 6.09
N ALA A 8 9.86 -21.30 5.67
CA ALA A 8 10.52 -20.31 6.53
C ALA A 8 9.71 -20.13 7.82
N THR A 9 10.30 -20.45 8.97
CA THR A 9 9.64 -20.24 10.25
C THR A 9 9.82 -18.79 10.67
N ARG A 10 8.75 -17.98 10.53
CA ARG A 10 8.58 -16.82 11.41
C ARG A 10 8.69 -17.32 12.84
N THR A 11 9.51 -16.68 13.68
CA THR A 11 9.64 -17.07 15.09
C THR A 11 8.36 -16.73 15.84
N GLY A 12 7.45 -17.71 15.93
CA GLY A 12 6.20 -17.63 16.68
C GLY A 12 6.27 -18.40 18.01
N PRO A 13 5.31 -18.18 18.93
CA PRO A 13 5.21 -18.98 20.15
C PRO A 13 4.90 -20.45 19.82
N ALA A 14 5.40 -21.37 20.64
CA ALA A 14 5.10 -22.80 20.49
C ALA A 14 3.58 -23.05 20.50
N GLY A 15 3.09 -23.89 19.58
CA GLY A 15 1.66 -24.14 19.37
C GLY A 15 1.00 -23.26 18.29
N HIS A 16 1.69 -22.24 17.77
CA HIS A 16 1.21 -21.42 16.65
C HIS A 16 1.82 -21.84 15.31
N ASP A 17 1.85 -23.14 15.02
CA ASP A 17 2.40 -23.68 13.76
C ASP A 17 1.66 -23.19 12.49
N HIS A 18 0.44 -22.65 12.64
CA HIS A 18 -0.33 -21.97 11.60
C HIS A 18 0.22 -20.58 11.21
N LEU A 19 1.20 -20.04 11.95
CA LEU A 19 1.90 -18.78 11.65
C LEU A 19 3.26 -18.98 10.96
N LYS A 20 3.57 -20.20 10.49
CA LYS A 20 4.73 -20.44 9.62
C LYS A 20 4.56 -19.64 8.33
N TRP A 21 5.67 -19.19 7.73
CA TRP A 21 5.60 -18.62 6.39
C TRP A 21 5.05 -19.66 5.42
N VAL A 22 4.44 -19.16 4.37
CA VAL A 22 3.92 -19.96 3.27
C VAL A 22 5.04 -20.75 2.57
N PRO A 23 4.77 -21.92 1.97
CA PRO A 23 5.77 -22.60 1.16
C PRO A 23 6.07 -21.80 -0.12
N THR A 24 7.24 -21.16 -0.20
CA THR A 24 7.69 -20.47 -1.42
C THR A 24 8.42 -21.42 -2.37
N SER A 25 8.09 -21.36 -3.66
CA SER A 25 8.55 -22.29 -4.70
C SER A 25 9.68 -21.67 -5.53
N SER A 26 10.66 -22.48 -5.92
CA SER A 26 11.67 -22.13 -6.92
C SER A 26 11.71 -23.22 -7.97
N THR A 27 11.80 -22.85 -9.26
CA THR A 27 11.77 -23.81 -10.37
C THR A 27 13.06 -23.76 -11.16
N LEU A 28 13.81 -24.86 -11.20
CA LEU A 28 14.97 -25.00 -12.07
C LEU A 28 14.58 -25.65 -13.40
N ILE A 29 14.67 -24.89 -14.48
CA ILE A 29 14.40 -25.33 -15.87
C ILE A 29 15.74 -25.48 -16.55
N TYR A 30 16.05 -26.67 -17.09
CA TYR A 30 17.40 -26.98 -17.59
C TYR A 30 17.40 -27.73 -18.92
N GLY A 31 18.42 -27.45 -19.74
CA GLY A 31 18.78 -28.20 -20.94
C GLY A 31 19.84 -29.28 -20.62
N ASP A 32 20.72 -29.59 -21.57
CA ASP A 32 21.82 -30.54 -21.39
C ASP A 32 22.92 -29.98 -20.48
N GLN A 33 23.27 -28.70 -20.59
CA GLN A 33 24.34 -28.04 -19.82
C GLN A 33 23.83 -26.87 -18.97
N ASP A 34 23.05 -25.98 -19.58
CA ASP A 34 22.60 -24.72 -18.99
C ASP A 34 21.24 -24.87 -18.28
N ALA A 35 20.95 -23.90 -17.40
CA ALA A 35 19.69 -23.79 -16.69
C ALA A 35 19.27 -22.34 -16.39
N ILE A 36 17.96 -22.15 -16.28
CA ILE A 36 17.29 -20.95 -15.80
C ILE A 36 16.61 -21.30 -14.48
N LEU A 37 16.90 -20.53 -13.43
CA LEU A 37 16.22 -20.62 -12.15
C LEU A 37 15.08 -19.59 -12.11
N VAL A 38 13.88 -20.01 -11.72
CA VAL A 38 12.74 -19.11 -11.49
C VAL A 38 12.52 -18.95 -9.99
N ASP A 39 12.56 -17.71 -9.53
CA ASP A 39 12.44 -17.23 -8.15
C ASP A 39 13.49 -17.79 -7.16
N ALA A 40 13.94 -16.94 -6.23
CA ALA A 40 15.18 -17.16 -5.45
C ALA A 40 15.03 -17.18 -3.91
N GLN A 41 13.80 -17.24 -3.39
CA GLN A 41 13.50 -17.43 -1.95
C GLN A 41 13.83 -16.21 -1.06
N LEU A 42 13.34 -16.23 0.19
CA LEU A 42 13.42 -15.07 1.10
C LEU A 42 14.70 -14.92 1.91
N THR A 43 15.01 -15.93 2.74
CA THR A 43 15.97 -15.80 3.85
C THR A 43 17.34 -16.32 3.46
N SER A 44 18.40 -15.85 4.14
CA SER A 44 19.78 -16.32 3.91
C SER A 44 19.91 -17.84 4.03
N LYS A 45 19.21 -18.45 5.00
CA LYS A 45 19.15 -19.91 5.14
C LYS A 45 18.44 -20.55 3.95
N ALA A 46 17.27 -20.02 3.58
CA ALA A 46 16.46 -20.54 2.49
C ALA A 46 17.16 -20.41 1.12
N SER A 47 17.96 -19.36 0.93
CA SER A 47 18.81 -19.13 -0.22
C SER A 47 19.96 -20.14 -0.30
N ASN A 48 20.67 -20.39 0.81
CA ASN A 48 21.77 -21.36 0.82
C ASN A 48 21.30 -22.79 0.55
N GLU A 49 20.16 -23.21 1.11
CA GLU A 49 19.55 -24.52 0.79
C GLU A 49 19.14 -24.63 -0.68
N LEU A 50 18.69 -23.53 -1.30
CA LEU A 50 18.39 -23.48 -2.74
C LEU A 50 19.68 -23.55 -3.56
N LEU A 51 20.73 -22.85 -3.14
CA LEU A 51 22.04 -22.87 -3.77
C LEU A 51 22.65 -24.27 -3.79
N ASP A 52 22.60 -25.00 -2.67
CA ASP A 52 23.12 -26.36 -2.57
C ASP A 52 22.40 -27.28 -3.58
N TRP A 53 21.05 -27.25 -3.62
CA TRP A 53 20.25 -28.00 -4.59
C TRP A 53 20.54 -27.63 -6.06
N VAL A 54 20.74 -26.34 -6.33
CA VAL A 54 21.12 -25.86 -7.66
C VAL A 54 22.51 -26.36 -8.05
N VAL A 55 23.49 -26.37 -7.13
CA VAL A 55 24.83 -26.92 -7.38
C VAL A 55 24.80 -28.44 -7.59
N GLU A 56 23.98 -29.17 -6.82
CA GLU A 56 23.77 -30.62 -6.98
C GLU A 56 23.20 -31.00 -8.35
N SER A 57 22.47 -30.10 -9.03
CA SER A 57 21.98 -30.33 -10.39
C SER A 57 23.09 -30.52 -11.43
N GLY A 58 24.31 -30.02 -11.13
CA GLY A 58 25.44 -30.00 -12.06
C GLY A 58 25.29 -29.04 -13.25
N LYS A 59 24.22 -28.25 -13.32
CA LYS A 59 23.94 -27.31 -14.41
C LYS A 59 24.65 -25.98 -14.23
N ASN A 60 24.93 -25.31 -15.34
CA ASN A 60 25.39 -23.94 -15.36
C ASN A 60 24.19 -22.98 -15.35
N ILE A 61 24.09 -22.09 -14.36
CA ILE A 61 23.01 -21.10 -14.32
C ILE A 61 23.36 -19.94 -15.24
N THR A 62 22.50 -19.68 -16.22
CA THR A 62 22.63 -18.53 -17.13
C THR A 62 21.77 -17.35 -16.69
N HIS A 63 20.58 -17.63 -16.16
CA HIS A 63 19.64 -16.62 -15.71
C HIS A 63 18.93 -17.04 -14.41
N ILE A 64 18.64 -16.06 -13.56
CA ILE A 64 17.63 -16.16 -12.51
C ILE A 64 16.49 -15.24 -12.93
N TYR A 65 15.32 -15.80 -13.24
CA TYR A 65 14.12 -15.07 -13.61
C TYR A 65 13.25 -14.81 -12.37
N VAL A 66 12.73 -13.60 -12.23
CA VAL A 66 11.82 -13.20 -11.14
C VAL A 66 10.40 -12.98 -11.70
N THR A 67 9.41 -13.69 -11.15
CA THR A 67 8.02 -13.67 -11.65
C THR A 67 7.26 -12.39 -11.29
N HIS A 68 7.47 -11.86 -10.09
CA HIS A 68 6.85 -10.65 -9.57
C HIS A 68 7.67 -10.08 -8.40
N ALA A 69 7.32 -8.90 -7.90
CA ALA A 69 8.21 -8.08 -7.09
C ALA A 69 8.14 -8.28 -5.56
N HIS A 70 7.60 -9.40 -5.06
CA HIS A 70 7.63 -9.68 -3.62
C HIS A 70 8.97 -10.22 -3.15
N GLY A 71 9.38 -9.83 -1.94
CA GLY A 71 10.72 -10.08 -1.43
C GLY A 71 11.12 -11.56 -1.37
N ASP A 72 10.19 -12.47 -1.09
CA ASP A 72 10.49 -13.90 -1.05
C ASP A 72 10.67 -14.56 -2.42
N HIS A 73 10.44 -13.83 -3.51
CA HIS A 73 10.72 -14.29 -4.86
C HIS A 73 12.11 -13.90 -5.36
N PHE A 74 12.84 -12.97 -4.69
CA PHE A 74 14.17 -12.55 -5.20
C PHE A 74 15.24 -12.20 -4.16
N PHE A 75 14.93 -12.01 -2.87
CA PHE A 75 15.94 -11.58 -1.88
C PHE A 75 17.11 -12.57 -1.75
N GLY A 76 16.85 -13.87 -1.88
CA GLY A 76 17.84 -14.95 -1.84
C GLY A 76 18.63 -15.18 -3.13
N SER A 77 18.59 -14.26 -4.10
CA SER A 77 19.34 -14.37 -5.36
C SER A 77 20.86 -14.22 -5.21
N ALA A 78 21.34 -13.46 -4.21
CA ALA A 78 22.74 -13.06 -4.14
C ALA A 78 23.75 -14.22 -4.01
N PRO A 79 23.59 -15.21 -3.10
CA PRO A 79 24.53 -16.35 -3.01
C PRO A 79 24.61 -17.18 -4.30
N ILE A 80 23.52 -17.22 -5.08
CA ILE A 80 23.46 -17.93 -6.36
C ILE A 80 24.28 -17.17 -7.41
N LEU A 81 24.12 -15.84 -7.51
CA LEU A 81 24.92 -15.00 -8.40
C LEU A 81 26.40 -14.97 -8.01
N GLU A 82 26.72 -15.08 -6.71
CA GLU A 82 28.11 -15.21 -6.22
C GLU A 82 28.73 -16.54 -6.64
N ARG A 83 27.97 -17.64 -6.63
CA ARG A 83 28.42 -18.97 -7.07
C ARG A 83 28.46 -19.15 -8.58
N PHE A 84 27.59 -18.45 -9.32
CA PHE A 84 27.48 -18.46 -10.78
C PHE A 84 27.67 -17.04 -11.32
N PRO A 85 28.91 -16.50 -11.35
CA PRO A 85 29.17 -15.09 -11.66
C PRO A 85 28.95 -14.68 -13.13
N GLN A 86 28.54 -15.62 -14.00
CA GLN A 86 28.08 -15.35 -15.36
C GLN A 86 26.55 -15.32 -15.47
N ALA A 87 25.83 -15.68 -14.41
CA ALA A 87 24.38 -15.62 -14.38
C ALA A 87 23.89 -14.18 -14.21
N THR A 88 22.82 -13.82 -14.92
CA THR A 88 22.12 -12.55 -14.74
C THR A 88 20.82 -12.77 -13.97
N LEU A 89 20.49 -11.84 -13.06
CA LEU A 89 19.16 -11.76 -12.45
C LEU A 89 18.30 -10.89 -13.37
N VAL A 90 17.17 -11.38 -13.83
CA VAL A 90 16.35 -10.74 -14.88
C VAL A 90 14.87 -10.78 -14.56
N ALA A 91 14.15 -9.73 -14.95
CA ALA A 91 12.70 -9.62 -14.83
C ALA A 91 12.17 -8.64 -15.89
N THR A 92 10.85 -8.50 -16.04
CA THR A 92 10.33 -7.45 -16.92
C THR A 92 10.63 -6.04 -16.35
N PRO A 93 10.71 -5.00 -17.19
CA PRO A 93 10.97 -3.63 -16.72
C PRO A 93 10.03 -3.15 -15.61
N GLU A 94 8.77 -3.60 -15.64
CA GLU A 94 7.73 -3.29 -14.66
C GLU A 94 8.02 -3.93 -13.30
N VAL A 95 8.37 -5.24 -13.29
CA VAL A 95 8.81 -5.95 -12.07
C VAL A 95 10.09 -5.32 -11.51
N VAL A 96 11.07 -4.97 -12.35
CA VAL A 96 12.30 -4.27 -11.91
C VAL A 96 12.00 -2.92 -11.24
N ALA A 97 10.98 -2.19 -11.71
CA ALA A 97 10.56 -0.95 -11.09
C ALA A 97 9.97 -1.19 -9.69
N ARG A 98 9.12 -2.22 -9.52
CA ARG A 98 8.55 -2.59 -8.21
C ARG A 98 9.58 -3.17 -7.25
N MET A 99 10.55 -3.98 -7.71
CA MET A 99 11.62 -4.52 -6.86
C MET A 99 12.39 -3.40 -6.14
N LYS A 100 12.56 -2.22 -6.76
CA LYS A 100 13.19 -1.05 -6.12
C LYS A 100 12.39 -0.54 -4.94
N LEU A 101 11.06 -0.51 -5.04
CA LEU A 101 10.15 -0.17 -3.94
C LEU A 101 10.23 -1.24 -2.84
N GLU A 102 10.27 -2.52 -3.23
CA GLU A 102 10.31 -3.63 -2.28
C GLU A 102 11.62 -3.68 -1.47
N THR A 103 12.73 -3.24 -2.08
CA THR A 103 14.04 -3.10 -1.40
C THR A 103 14.30 -1.73 -0.77
N ALA A 104 13.35 -0.80 -0.78
CA ALA A 104 13.54 0.53 -0.20
C ALA A 104 13.85 0.44 1.31
N PRO A 105 14.71 1.31 1.89
CA PRO A 105 15.07 1.24 3.31
C PRO A 105 13.86 1.25 4.25
N GLU A 106 12.83 2.00 3.92
CA GLU A 106 11.57 2.12 4.67
C GLU A 106 10.78 0.81 4.62
N ARG A 107 10.79 0.12 3.48
CA ARG A 107 10.13 -1.18 3.29
C ARG A 107 10.89 -2.30 4.01
N MET A 108 12.22 -2.29 3.91
CA MET A 108 13.10 -3.24 4.58
C MET A 108 13.00 -3.14 6.11
N THR A 109 13.25 -1.96 6.66
CA THR A 109 13.18 -1.71 8.12
C THR A 109 11.73 -1.72 8.62
N GLY A 110 10.77 -1.32 7.78
CA GLY A 110 9.35 -1.21 8.09
C GLY A 110 8.63 -2.54 8.18
N LEU A 111 8.93 -3.49 7.29
CA LEU A 111 8.31 -4.82 7.24
C LEU A 111 9.34 -5.95 7.42
N TRP A 112 10.24 -6.12 6.45
CA TRP A 112 10.98 -7.38 6.27
C TRP A 112 11.90 -7.72 7.44
N GLU A 113 12.65 -6.75 7.95
CA GLU A 113 13.51 -6.94 9.12
C GLU A 113 12.73 -7.18 10.42
N LYS A 114 11.46 -6.75 10.50
CA LYS A 114 10.58 -7.04 11.65
C LYS A 114 9.95 -8.43 11.56
N LEU A 115 9.57 -8.86 10.35
CA LEU A 115 9.04 -10.21 10.11
C LEU A 115 10.12 -11.28 10.23
N PHE A 116 11.34 -10.97 9.78
CA PHE A 116 12.48 -11.87 9.68
C PHE A 116 13.76 -11.28 10.30
N PRO A 117 13.81 -11.00 11.62
CA PRO A 117 14.95 -10.36 12.26
C PRO A 117 16.24 -11.16 12.07
N GLY A 118 17.25 -10.53 11.45
CA GLY A 118 18.55 -11.15 11.16
C GLY A 118 18.53 -12.31 10.17
N GLN A 119 17.42 -12.54 9.46
CA GLN A 119 17.24 -13.66 8.53
C GLN A 119 17.21 -13.25 7.05
N ILE A 120 16.97 -11.98 6.75
CA ILE A 120 17.06 -11.43 5.38
C ILE A 120 18.53 -11.38 4.91
N PRO A 121 18.85 -11.71 3.65
CA PRO A 121 20.18 -11.53 3.09
C PRO A 121 20.65 -10.07 3.14
N PRO A 122 21.89 -9.78 3.60
CA PRO A 122 22.39 -8.41 3.75
C PRO A 122 22.69 -7.72 2.41
N ASN A 123 22.92 -8.50 1.35
CA ASN A 123 23.24 -8.02 0.01
C ASN A 123 22.07 -8.36 -0.93
N LEU A 124 21.05 -7.51 -0.99
CA LEU A 124 19.95 -7.70 -1.95
C LEU A 124 20.41 -7.35 -3.37
N ARG A 125 19.87 -8.05 -4.37
CA ARG A 125 20.19 -7.85 -5.80
C ARG A 125 18.91 -7.52 -6.55
N LEU A 126 18.97 -6.48 -7.36
CA LEU A 126 17.89 -6.10 -8.28
C LEU A 126 18.13 -6.78 -9.64
N ALA A 127 17.04 -7.13 -10.31
CA ALA A 127 17.08 -7.68 -11.65
C ALA A 127 17.43 -6.62 -12.71
N GLU A 128 18.07 -7.06 -13.77
CA GLU A 128 18.21 -6.31 -15.02
C GLU A 128 16.91 -6.43 -15.84
N PRO A 129 16.44 -5.33 -16.47
CA PRO A 129 15.21 -5.34 -17.23
C PRO A 129 15.38 -6.10 -18.55
N LEU A 130 14.52 -7.09 -18.78
CA LEU A 130 14.45 -7.79 -20.06
C LEU A 130 14.13 -6.82 -21.22
N HIS A 131 14.82 -7.00 -22.34
CA HIS A 131 14.60 -6.24 -23.58
C HIS A 131 13.57 -6.90 -24.51
N GLN A 132 13.10 -8.10 -24.17
CA GLN A 132 12.20 -8.93 -24.96
C GLN A 132 11.40 -9.84 -24.03
N ASP A 133 10.20 -10.25 -24.46
CA ASP A 133 9.27 -11.02 -23.64
C ASP A 133 9.55 -12.54 -23.69
N TYR A 134 10.82 -12.93 -23.71
CA TYR A 134 11.23 -14.34 -23.66
C TYR A 134 12.70 -14.51 -23.26
N LEU A 135 12.99 -15.66 -22.66
CA LEU A 135 14.34 -16.18 -22.44
C LEU A 135 14.63 -17.32 -23.43
N GLU A 136 15.89 -17.54 -23.75
CA GLU A 136 16.36 -18.70 -24.53
C GLU A 136 17.19 -19.62 -23.64
N LEU A 137 16.96 -20.93 -23.76
CA LEU A 137 17.71 -21.98 -23.09
C LEU A 137 18.06 -23.07 -24.11
N GLU A 138 19.31 -23.08 -24.56
CA GLU A 138 19.83 -24.06 -25.54
C GLU A 138 19.01 -24.20 -26.84
N GLY A 139 18.32 -23.13 -27.24
CA GLY A 139 17.46 -23.08 -28.44
C GLY A 139 15.97 -23.28 -28.19
N GLU A 140 15.57 -23.63 -26.95
CA GLU A 140 14.19 -23.60 -26.50
C GLU A 140 13.82 -22.19 -26.00
N ARG A 141 12.59 -21.74 -26.28
CA ARG A 141 12.09 -20.44 -25.79
C ARG A 141 11.21 -20.61 -24.55
N LEU A 142 11.44 -19.75 -23.57
CA LEU A 142 10.61 -19.59 -22.39
C LEU A 142 9.93 -18.22 -22.50
N GLU A 143 8.66 -18.18 -22.88
CA GLU A 143 7.91 -16.95 -23.16
C GLU A 143 7.46 -16.30 -21.84
N VAL A 144 7.60 -14.97 -21.73
CA VAL A 144 7.16 -14.18 -20.59
C VAL A 144 5.75 -13.66 -20.84
N VAL A 145 4.78 -14.20 -20.13
CA VAL A 145 3.37 -13.81 -20.22
C VAL A 145 3.07 -12.83 -19.09
N ARG A 146 2.87 -11.54 -19.41
CA ARG A 146 2.33 -10.56 -18.45
C ARG A 146 0.89 -10.92 -18.12
N THR A 147 0.62 -11.22 -16.85
CA THR A 147 -0.72 -11.60 -16.38
C THR A 147 -1.46 -10.44 -15.73
N GLY A 148 -0.75 -9.37 -15.34
CA GLY A 148 -1.35 -8.13 -14.83
C GLY A 148 -1.39 -8.11 -13.31
N HIS A 149 -2.57 -7.83 -12.72
CA HIS A 149 -2.76 -7.86 -11.28
C HIS A 149 -3.16 -9.25 -10.78
N THR A 150 -2.51 -9.69 -9.71
CA THR A 150 -2.76 -10.93 -8.96
C THR A 150 -2.75 -10.62 -7.46
N ASP A 151 -1.92 -11.29 -6.67
CA ASP A 151 -1.48 -10.95 -5.32
C ASP A 151 -0.74 -9.58 -5.23
N THR A 152 -0.19 -9.10 -6.36
CA THR A 152 0.35 -7.74 -6.61
C THR A 152 0.16 -7.39 -8.10
N ASP A 153 0.43 -6.14 -8.54
CA ASP A 153 0.47 -5.83 -9.97
C ASP A 153 1.81 -6.15 -10.63
N ASP A 154 1.79 -6.16 -11.97
CA ASP A 154 2.91 -6.44 -12.86
C ASP A 154 3.43 -7.90 -12.79
N THR A 155 2.63 -8.81 -12.24
CA THR A 155 2.94 -10.24 -12.17
C THR A 155 3.02 -10.87 -13.56
N THR A 156 3.91 -11.87 -13.67
CA THR A 156 4.18 -12.60 -14.90
C THR A 156 4.18 -14.11 -14.70
N THR A 157 3.86 -14.83 -15.76
CA THR A 157 4.01 -16.28 -15.88
C THR A 157 5.09 -16.61 -16.91
N LEU A 158 6.07 -17.42 -16.53
CA LEU A 158 7.05 -17.97 -17.48
C LEU A 158 6.48 -19.26 -18.09
N TRP A 159 6.19 -19.22 -19.39
CA TRP A 159 5.59 -20.31 -20.16
C TRP A 159 6.64 -21.03 -21.00
N VAL A 160 6.70 -22.36 -20.89
CA VAL A 160 7.63 -23.21 -21.65
C VAL A 160 6.84 -24.16 -22.55
N PRO A 161 6.62 -23.80 -23.83
CA PRO A 161 5.72 -24.53 -24.73
C PRO A 161 6.09 -26.00 -24.94
N SER A 162 7.38 -26.30 -25.05
CA SER A 162 7.90 -27.66 -25.29
C SER A 162 7.68 -28.61 -24.11
N LEU A 163 7.70 -28.09 -22.88
CA LEU A 163 7.35 -28.84 -21.67
C LEU A 163 5.84 -28.81 -21.38
N GLY A 164 5.11 -27.80 -21.90
CA GLY A 164 3.76 -27.48 -21.45
C GLY A 164 3.72 -27.00 -20.00
N LEU A 165 4.77 -26.30 -19.55
CA LEU A 165 4.98 -25.85 -18.18
C LEU A 165 4.70 -24.35 -18.04
N ALA A 166 3.81 -23.97 -17.12
CA ALA A 166 3.66 -22.59 -16.65
C ALA A 166 4.23 -22.47 -15.23
N VAL A 167 5.22 -21.59 -15.04
CA VAL A 167 5.67 -21.14 -13.72
C VAL A 167 5.06 -19.78 -13.48
N THR A 168 4.06 -19.70 -12.61
CA THR A 168 3.05 -18.62 -12.65
C THR A 168 3.29 -17.51 -11.63
N GLY A 169 4.36 -17.60 -10.83
CA GLY A 169 4.46 -16.82 -9.60
C GLY A 169 3.19 -17.00 -8.75
N ASP A 170 2.80 -15.94 -8.07
CA ASP A 170 1.63 -15.93 -7.20
C ASP A 170 0.30 -15.64 -7.92
N ALA A 171 0.29 -15.77 -9.26
CA ALA A 171 -0.98 -15.87 -9.97
C ALA A 171 -1.79 -17.13 -9.61
N VAL A 172 -1.14 -18.22 -9.16
CA VAL A 172 -1.79 -19.52 -8.85
C VAL A 172 -1.31 -20.05 -7.49
N TYR A 173 -2.26 -20.53 -6.67
CA TYR A 173 -2.00 -21.06 -5.33
C TYR A 173 -2.52 -22.51 -5.19
N ALA A 174 -1.63 -23.50 -5.22
CA ALA A 174 -2.01 -24.91 -5.13
C ALA A 174 -2.21 -25.36 -3.66
N ASN A 175 -3.47 -25.54 -3.24
CA ASN A 175 -3.89 -25.87 -1.86
C ASN A 175 -3.31 -24.95 -0.76
N THR A 176 -3.16 -23.67 -1.08
CA THR A 176 -2.74 -22.62 -0.16
C THR A 176 -3.79 -21.51 -0.18
N HIS A 177 -3.97 -20.80 0.93
CA HIS A 177 -4.74 -19.55 0.95
C HIS A 177 -3.95 -18.43 0.23
N PRO A 178 -4.50 -17.81 -0.82
CA PRO A 178 -3.88 -16.70 -1.53
C PRO A 178 -3.62 -15.46 -0.65
N TYR A 179 -2.54 -14.74 -0.93
CA TYR A 179 -2.33 -13.40 -0.38
C TYR A 179 -3.24 -12.41 -1.12
N LEU A 180 -4.26 -11.89 -0.42
CA LEU A 180 -5.19 -10.88 -0.96
C LEU A 180 -4.82 -9.45 -0.50
N GLY A 181 -3.62 -9.24 0.04
CA GLY A 181 -3.26 -7.99 0.73
C GLY A 181 -3.21 -6.77 -0.18
N GLU A 182 -2.81 -6.94 -1.44
CA GLU A 182 -2.86 -5.87 -2.46
C GLU A 182 -4.10 -6.02 -3.38
N SER A 183 -4.79 -7.16 -3.30
CA SER A 183 -6.07 -7.45 -3.97
C SER A 183 -7.28 -7.08 -3.09
N GLY A 184 -7.20 -5.93 -2.41
CA GLY A 184 -8.18 -5.51 -1.41
C GLY A 184 -9.60 -5.28 -1.95
N THR A 185 -9.77 -4.98 -3.23
CA THR A 185 -11.10 -4.71 -3.81
C THR A 185 -11.58 -5.79 -4.76
N ALA A 186 -12.91 -5.85 -4.94
CA ALA A 186 -13.54 -6.77 -5.88
C ALA A 186 -13.06 -6.55 -7.33
N ILE A 187 -12.65 -5.32 -7.67
CA ILE A 187 -12.04 -5.00 -8.96
C ILE A 187 -10.70 -5.70 -9.10
N LYS A 188 -9.82 -5.56 -8.11
CA LYS A 188 -8.49 -6.18 -8.12
C LYS A 188 -8.54 -7.71 -8.15
N ARG A 189 -9.45 -8.32 -7.38
CA ARG A 189 -9.69 -9.76 -7.46
C ARG A 189 -10.35 -10.19 -8.79
N SER A 190 -11.18 -9.34 -9.41
CA SER A 190 -11.66 -9.56 -10.78
C SER A 190 -10.53 -9.46 -11.83
N GLU A 191 -9.54 -8.59 -11.64
CA GLU A 191 -8.32 -8.56 -12.47
C GLU A 191 -7.51 -9.85 -12.33
N TRP A 192 -7.36 -10.36 -11.11
CA TRP A 192 -6.73 -11.67 -10.86
C TRP A 192 -7.49 -12.84 -11.51
N ILE A 193 -8.84 -12.82 -11.49
CA ILE A 193 -9.63 -13.82 -12.22
C ILE A 193 -9.33 -13.78 -13.74
N LYS A 194 -9.09 -12.59 -14.33
CA LYS A 194 -8.67 -12.46 -15.73
C LYS A 194 -7.23 -12.93 -15.96
N ALA A 195 -6.32 -12.68 -15.00
CA ALA A 195 -4.96 -13.21 -15.02
C ALA A 195 -4.96 -14.75 -15.08
N LEU A 196 -5.82 -15.40 -14.29
CA LEU A 196 -6.03 -16.85 -14.31
C LEU A 196 -6.60 -17.35 -15.65
N ASP A 197 -7.52 -16.59 -16.29
CA ASP A 197 -8.02 -16.93 -17.62
C ASP A 197 -6.95 -16.82 -18.72
N ILE A 198 -6.02 -15.86 -18.61
CA ILE A 198 -4.83 -15.75 -19.50
C ILE A 198 -3.95 -17.01 -19.37
N ILE A 199 -3.66 -17.45 -18.14
CA ILE A 199 -2.85 -18.65 -17.89
C ILE A 199 -3.58 -19.92 -18.38
N ALA A 200 -4.89 -20.02 -18.13
CA ALA A 200 -5.71 -21.14 -18.59
C ALA A 200 -5.71 -21.28 -20.13
N ALA A 201 -5.70 -20.14 -20.85
CA ALA A 201 -5.65 -20.12 -22.31
C ALA A 201 -4.36 -20.69 -22.92
N LEU A 202 -3.26 -20.78 -22.15
CA LEU A 202 -2.02 -21.45 -22.55
C LEU A 202 -2.15 -22.99 -22.58
N GLN A 203 -3.21 -23.53 -21.98
CA GLN A 203 -3.46 -24.97 -21.79
C GLN A 203 -2.26 -25.73 -21.17
N PRO A 204 -1.73 -25.29 -20.00
CA PRO A 204 -0.59 -25.91 -19.37
C PRO A 204 -0.87 -27.36 -18.94
N LYS A 205 0.11 -28.24 -19.16
CA LYS A 205 0.15 -29.61 -18.61
C LYS A 205 0.67 -29.61 -17.18
N HIS A 206 1.58 -28.69 -16.89
CA HIS A 206 2.22 -28.52 -15.59
C HIS A 206 2.10 -27.06 -15.15
N VAL A 207 1.67 -26.85 -13.91
CA VAL A 207 1.50 -25.52 -13.32
C VAL A 207 2.25 -25.49 -11.99
N VAL A 208 3.19 -24.55 -11.86
CA VAL A 208 3.94 -24.31 -10.63
C VAL A 208 3.64 -22.89 -10.15
N GLY A 209 2.76 -22.80 -9.16
CA GLY A 209 2.49 -21.57 -8.43
C GLY A 209 3.58 -21.26 -7.41
N GLY A 210 3.84 -19.97 -7.17
CA GLY A 210 4.83 -19.51 -6.20
C GLY A 210 4.56 -20.07 -4.80
N HIS A 211 3.29 -20.19 -4.41
CA HIS A 211 2.87 -20.77 -3.13
C HIS A 211 2.07 -22.07 -3.26
N SER A 212 2.78 -23.18 -3.46
CA SER A 212 2.23 -24.52 -3.74
C SER A 212 2.47 -25.54 -2.64
N ASP A 213 1.43 -26.27 -2.23
CA ASP A 213 1.51 -27.46 -1.39
C ASP A 213 2.19 -28.63 -2.15
N PRO A 214 3.41 -29.07 -1.76
CA PRO A 214 4.15 -30.09 -2.48
C PRO A 214 3.59 -31.51 -2.27
N SER A 215 2.46 -31.67 -1.57
CA SER A 215 1.68 -32.92 -1.52
C SER A 215 0.62 -33.01 -2.63
N ARG A 216 0.34 -31.91 -3.34
CA ARG A 216 -0.69 -31.84 -4.40
C ARG A 216 -0.10 -31.95 -5.81
N PRO A 217 -0.92 -32.26 -6.83
CA PRO A 217 -0.50 -32.23 -8.22
C PRO A 217 -0.18 -30.80 -8.71
N PHE A 218 0.88 -30.68 -9.50
CA PHE A 218 1.28 -29.45 -10.20
C PHE A 218 0.59 -29.41 -11.58
N GLY A 219 -0.74 -29.26 -11.59
CA GLY A 219 -1.60 -29.43 -12.77
C GLY A 219 -2.56 -28.26 -13.02
N PHE A 220 -3.28 -28.34 -14.15
CA PHE A 220 -4.24 -27.33 -14.60
C PHE A 220 -5.34 -27.03 -13.56
N GLU A 221 -5.67 -28.03 -12.74
CA GLU A 221 -6.64 -27.95 -11.64
C GLU A 221 -6.32 -26.82 -10.65
N ALA A 222 -5.04 -26.51 -10.40
CA ALA A 222 -4.64 -25.44 -9.49
C ALA A 222 -5.11 -24.05 -9.95
N ILE A 223 -5.20 -23.83 -11.27
CA ILE A 223 -5.73 -22.57 -11.85
C ILE A 223 -7.23 -22.46 -11.53
N ILE A 224 -7.97 -23.55 -11.73
CA ILE A 224 -9.42 -23.64 -11.45
C ILE A 224 -9.70 -23.49 -9.96
N ASP A 225 -8.91 -24.14 -9.10
CA ASP A 225 -9.05 -24.06 -7.64
C ASP A 225 -8.66 -22.68 -7.09
N THR A 226 -7.76 -21.94 -7.75
CA THR A 226 -7.45 -20.55 -7.39
C THR A 226 -8.57 -19.61 -7.85
N LYS A 227 -9.06 -19.76 -9.08
CA LYS A 227 -10.19 -18.97 -9.60
C LYS A 227 -11.45 -19.16 -8.77
N LYS A 228 -11.80 -20.41 -8.46
CA LYS A 228 -12.95 -20.74 -7.60
C LYS A 228 -12.80 -20.17 -6.19
N TYR A 229 -11.58 -20.14 -5.62
CA TYR A 229 -11.36 -19.51 -4.32
C TYR A 229 -11.69 -18.02 -4.33
N LEU A 230 -11.26 -17.29 -5.38
CA LEU A 230 -11.57 -15.87 -5.53
C LEU A 230 -13.09 -15.65 -5.72
N GLU A 231 -13.74 -16.48 -6.56
CA GLU A 231 -15.20 -16.41 -6.78
C GLU A 231 -16.01 -16.70 -5.49
N ASP A 232 -15.62 -17.70 -4.70
CA ASP A 232 -16.25 -17.98 -3.40
C ASP A 232 -15.96 -16.87 -2.38
N PHE A 233 -14.77 -16.27 -2.41
CA PHE A 233 -14.40 -15.15 -1.54
C PHE A 233 -15.22 -13.90 -1.84
N GLU A 234 -15.42 -13.52 -3.11
CA GLU A 234 -16.30 -12.40 -3.47
C GLU A 234 -17.72 -12.62 -2.99
N LYS A 235 -18.25 -13.83 -3.27
CA LYS A 235 -19.60 -14.18 -2.89
C LYS A 235 -19.78 -14.07 -1.37
N LEU A 236 -18.87 -14.66 -0.58
CA LEU A 236 -18.94 -14.60 0.86
C LEU A 236 -18.73 -13.18 1.38
N SER A 237 -17.80 -12.41 0.81
CA SER A 237 -17.57 -11.01 1.17
C SER A 237 -18.80 -10.13 0.97
N ALA A 238 -19.72 -10.48 0.07
CA ALA A 238 -21.01 -9.81 -0.13
C ALA A 238 -22.14 -10.39 0.76
N GLU A 239 -21.97 -11.59 1.33
CA GLU A 239 -22.95 -12.24 2.22
C GLU A 239 -22.69 -11.96 3.71
N THR A 240 -21.45 -11.64 4.10
CA THR A 240 -21.01 -11.49 5.50
C THR A 240 -20.83 -10.05 5.94
N MET A 241 -21.03 -9.76 7.24
CA MET A 241 -20.96 -8.41 7.80
C MET A 241 -19.69 -8.13 8.62
N THR A 242 -18.89 -9.15 8.96
CA THR A 242 -17.63 -8.97 9.70
C THR A 242 -16.49 -9.81 9.14
N ALA A 243 -15.24 -9.41 9.44
CA ALA A 243 -14.05 -10.16 9.07
C ALA A 243 -14.05 -11.58 9.65
N GLU A 244 -14.48 -11.75 10.91
CA GLU A 244 -14.55 -13.05 11.59
C GLU A 244 -15.56 -13.98 10.93
N GLU A 245 -16.70 -13.44 10.48
CA GLU A 245 -17.71 -14.20 9.73
C GLU A 245 -17.16 -14.63 8.37
N LEU A 246 -16.55 -13.71 7.62
CA LEU A 246 -15.91 -14.03 6.33
C LEU A 246 -14.80 -15.08 6.47
N TYR A 247 -13.96 -14.94 7.49
CA TYR A 247 -12.91 -15.91 7.82
C TYR A 247 -13.48 -17.29 8.10
N ALA A 248 -14.46 -17.38 9.01
CA ALA A 248 -15.08 -18.66 9.38
C ALA A 248 -15.71 -19.34 8.16
N ARG A 249 -16.43 -18.58 7.33
CA ARG A 249 -17.10 -19.07 6.12
C ARG A 249 -16.12 -19.55 5.04
N MET A 250 -14.99 -18.86 4.87
CA MET A 250 -13.92 -19.30 3.98
C MET A 250 -13.20 -20.55 4.52
N MET A 251 -13.02 -20.66 5.84
CA MET A 251 -12.45 -21.84 6.50
C MET A 251 -13.39 -23.06 6.47
N ASP A 252 -14.72 -22.86 6.50
CA ASP A 252 -15.70 -23.94 6.31
C ASP A 252 -15.59 -24.59 4.92
N ILE A 253 -15.27 -23.81 3.88
CA ILE A 253 -15.11 -24.29 2.50
C ILE A 253 -13.69 -24.85 2.27
N TYR A 254 -12.66 -24.24 2.87
CA TYR A 254 -11.25 -24.55 2.61
C TYR A 254 -10.43 -24.89 3.88
N PRO A 255 -10.86 -25.84 4.72
CA PRO A 255 -10.20 -26.12 6.00
C PRO A 255 -8.78 -26.70 5.87
N ASP A 256 -8.48 -27.38 4.76
CA ASP A 256 -7.23 -28.10 4.51
C ASP A 256 -6.21 -27.31 3.66
N ARG A 257 -6.48 -26.02 3.37
CA ARG A 257 -5.52 -25.16 2.67
C ARG A 257 -4.41 -24.72 3.63
N LEU A 258 -3.19 -24.68 3.13
CA LEU A 258 -2.04 -24.14 3.86
C LEU A 258 -2.17 -22.62 4.06
N ASN A 259 -1.48 -22.09 5.06
CA ASN A 259 -1.40 -20.66 5.38
C ASN A 259 -2.74 -19.97 5.78
N PRO A 260 -3.58 -20.53 6.68
CA PRO A 260 -4.82 -19.87 7.10
C PRO A 260 -4.60 -18.51 7.78
N GLY A 261 -3.40 -18.27 8.32
CA GLY A 261 -3.01 -16.98 8.88
C GLY A 261 -3.07 -15.82 7.88
N ILE A 262 -2.83 -16.05 6.58
CA ILE A 262 -2.89 -14.97 5.58
C ILE A 262 -4.32 -14.59 5.23
N LEU A 263 -5.23 -15.57 5.19
CA LEU A 263 -6.67 -15.31 5.04
C LEU A 263 -7.19 -14.48 6.23
N HIS A 264 -6.76 -14.79 7.45
CA HIS A 264 -7.13 -14.01 8.65
C HIS A 264 -6.65 -12.56 8.57
N ILE A 265 -5.42 -12.32 8.10
CA ILE A 265 -4.89 -10.97 7.89
C ILE A 265 -5.68 -10.25 6.79
N ALA A 266 -5.95 -10.92 5.67
CA ALA A 266 -6.69 -10.36 4.55
C ALA A 266 -8.07 -9.85 4.97
N VAL A 267 -8.89 -10.69 5.63
CA VAL A 267 -10.26 -10.28 6.00
C VAL A 267 -10.30 -9.11 6.98
N LEU A 268 -9.30 -8.98 7.88
CA LEU A 268 -9.24 -7.89 8.84
C LEU A 268 -8.89 -6.57 8.14
N SER A 269 -7.94 -6.60 7.21
CA SER A 269 -7.60 -5.45 6.36
C SER A 269 -8.81 -4.97 5.53
N LEU A 270 -9.66 -5.88 5.06
CA LEU A 270 -10.89 -5.54 4.32
C LEU A 270 -11.95 -4.86 5.18
N ALA A 271 -12.08 -5.26 6.45
CA ALA A 271 -13.07 -4.71 7.36
C ALA A 271 -12.68 -3.35 7.97
N GLY A 272 -11.72 -2.63 7.38
CA GLY A 272 -11.19 -1.35 7.89
C GLY A 272 -10.37 -1.47 9.18
N PHE A 273 -10.25 -2.68 9.74
CA PHE A 273 -9.38 -2.94 10.88
C PHE A 273 -7.93 -3.04 10.41
N TRP A 274 -7.24 -1.89 10.46
CA TRP A 274 -5.79 -1.82 10.28
C TRP A 274 -5.08 -2.70 11.33
N VAL A 275 -4.88 -3.97 11.00
CA VAL A 275 -3.91 -4.84 11.67
C VAL A 275 -2.53 -4.40 11.18
N ALA A 276 -2.07 -3.26 11.71
CA ALA A 276 -0.67 -2.89 11.64
C ALA A 276 0.16 -4.10 12.08
N GLY A 277 0.92 -4.68 11.15
CA GLY A 277 1.56 -5.99 11.28
C GLY A 277 2.27 -6.16 12.63
N ALA A 278 1.60 -6.84 13.57
CA ALA A 278 2.01 -7.03 14.96
C ALA A 278 2.59 -5.78 15.67
N SER A 279 1.90 -4.63 15.61
CA SER A 279 2.16 -3.56 16.59
C SER A 279 1.54 -3.91 17.95
N VAL A 280 2.32 -4.57 18.81
CA VAL A 280 1.90 -4.86 20.19
C VAL A 280 1.87 -3.56 20.99
N CYS A 281 0.66 -3.01 21.21
CA CYS A 281 0.47 -1.84 22.05
C CYS A 281 1.00 -2.10 23.47
N LYS A 282 2.09 -1.43 23.85
CA LYS A 282 2.42 -1.21 25.27
C LYS A 282 1.32 -0.33 25.89
N PRO A 283 0.71 -0.71 27.02
CA PRO A 283 -0.19 0.20 27.73
C PRO A 283 0.59 1.43 28.20
N LYS A 284 0.06 2.63 27.90
CA LYS A 284 0.60 3.90 28.41
C LYS A 284 0.44 3.92 29.93
N SER A 285 1.56 4.03 30.66
CA SER A 285 1.54 4.21 32.10
C SER A 285 0.94 5.58 32.46
N LEU A 286 -0.24 5.59 33.07
CA LEU A 286 -0.86 6.79 33.65
C LEU A 286 -0.04 7.28 34.86
N SER A 287 0.84 8.25 34.62
CA SER A 287 1.53 8.99 35.69
C SER A 287 0.67 10.16 36.16
N SER A 288 -0.35 9.87 36.97
CA SER A 288 -1.11 10.91 37.68
C SER A 288 -0.32 11.39 38.90
N ARG A 289 0.20 12.62 38.87
CA ARG A 289 0.69 13.31 40.07
C ARG A 289 -0.46 13.60 41.02
N LEU A 290 -0.32 13.23 42.29
CA LEU A 290 -0.95 13.86 43.47
C LEU A 290 -0.01 13.65 44.69
N PRO A 291 -0.09 14.48 45.75
CA PRO A 291 1.05 14.70 46.64
C PRO A 291 1.19 13.69 47.78
N THR A 292 2.44 13.45 48.18
CA THR A 292 2.82 12.63 49.33
C THR A 292 2.45 13.32 50.65
N VAL A 293 1.63 12.66 51.47
CA VAL A 293 1.56 12.92 52.92
C VAL A 293 2.50 11.93 53.63
N ALA A 294 3.28 12.42 54.58
CA ALA A 294 4.36 11.67 55.21
C ALA A 294 3.85 10.62 56.21
N SER A 295 4.60 9.51 56.35
CA SER A 295 4.79 8.87 57.65
C SER A 295 6.16 8.22 57.77
N THR A 296 6.78 8.40 58.92
CA THR A 296 8.14 8.00 59.33
C THR A 296 8.23 6.46 59.44
N THR A 297 9.36 5.78 59.22
CA THR A 297 10.45 5.60 60.22
C THR A 297 11.72 4.94 59.62
N LEU A 298 12.86 5.19 60.28
CA LEU A 298 14.24 4.70 60.06
C LEU A 298 14.35 3.15 59.89
N ILE A 299 15.43 2.55 59.36
CA ILE A 299 16.86 2.65 59.72
C ILE A 299 17.78 2.38 58.50
N GLY A 300 19.01 2.91 58.56
CA GLY A 300 20.10 2.85 57.55
C GLY A 300 20.65 1.45 57.21
N LEU A 301 21.77 1.34 56.47
CA LEU A 301 22.97 2.19 56.48
C LEU A 301 23.73 2.15 55.11
N GLU A 302 24.46 3.23 54.80
CA GLU A 302 25.70 3.33 53.97
C GLU A 302 25.73 2.65 52.55
N THR A 303 25.72 3.41 51.44
CA THR A 303 26.87 4.07 50.72
C THR A 303 27.90 3.09 50.13
N THR A 304 28.47 3.28 48.93
CA THR A 304 28.74 4.51 48.16
C THR A 304 28.45 4.38 46.65
N SER A 305 28.21 5.52 46.00
CA SER A 305 28.24 5.68 44.55
C SER A 305 29.65 5.97 44.05
N SER A 306 30.00 5.48 42.86
CA SER A 306 30.81 6.26 41.91
C SER A 306 30.56 5.79 40.48
N ALA A 307 29.99 6.66 39.65
CA ALA A 307 30.02 6.52 38.20
C ALA A 307 31.45 6.70 37.66
N PHE A 308 31.73 6.24 36.44
CA PHE A 308 31.98 7.15 35.31
C PHE A 308 31.98 6.38 33.98
N ALA A 309 31.65 7.07 32.89
CA ALA A 309 31.69 6.54 31.52
C ALA A 309 33.09 6.69 30.91
N SER A 310 33.44 5.89 29.90
CA SER A 310 33.70 6.34 28.52
C SER A 310 34.56 5.37 27.69
N GLU A 311 34.06 5.10 26.48
CA GLU A 311 34.77 4.94 25.19
C GLU A 311 35.91 3.91 24.96
N SER A 312 35.63 3.03 23.98
CA SER A 312 36.44 2.70 22.79
C SER A 312 37.95 2.40 22.88
N SER A 313 38.33 1.15 22.57
CA SER A 313 39.15 0.82 21.38
C SER A 313 39.15 -0.70 21.11
N VAL A 314 38.84 -1.19 19.90
CA VAL A 314 39.68 -1.46 18.70
C VAL A 314 40.78 -2.53 18.89
N LEU A 315 40.90 -3.41 17.88
CA LEU A 315 41.83 -4.56 17.65
C LEU A 315 41.32 -5.90 18.25
N SER A 316 41.10 -6.98 17.48
CA SER A 316 41.97 -7.70 16.52
C SER A 316 43.14 -8.39 17.24
N SER A 317 43.40 -9.70 17.16
CA SER A 317 42.86 -10.77 16.30
C SER A 317 43.21 -12.20 16.81
N THR A 318 42.72 -13.21 16.08
CA THR A 318 43.39 -14.52 15.76
C THR A 318 43.48 -15.68 16.77
N VAL A 319 43.05 -16.86 16.27
CA VAL A 319 43.37 -18.28 16.64
C VAL A 319 43.25 -18.73 18.11
N LEU A 320 42.60 -19.86 18.41
CA LEU A 320 43.06 -21.19 17.99
C LEU A 320 41.98 -22.27 17.92
N SER A 321 42.27 -23.30 17.13
CA SER A 321 41.45 -24.49 16.86
C SER A 321 41.32 -25.44 18.05
N ALA A 322 40.22 -26.19 18.11
CA ALA A 322 40.22 -27.60 18.53
C ALA A 322 38.98 -28.34 17.98
N SER A 323 39.20 -29.32 17.11
CA SER A 323 38.19 -30.29 16.69
C SER A 323 38.03 -31.39 17.72
N THR A 324 36.82 -31.94 17.91
CA THR A 324 36.68 -33.39 18.18
C THR A 324 35.32 -33.89 17.71
N GLU A 325 35.32 -34.83 16.77
CA GLU A 325 34.16 -35.68 16.49
C GLU A 325 34.01 -36.73 17.60
N VAL A 326 32.79 -37.08 17.98
CA VAL A 326 32.48 -38.47 18.36
C VAL A 326 31.14 -38.84 17.74
N THR A 327 31.19 -39.82 16.84
CA THR A 327 30.02 -40.51 16.30
C THR A 327 29.51 -41.56 17.30
N THR A 328 28.20 -41.79 17.30
CA THR A 328 27.60 -43.12 17.56
C THR A 328 26.13 -43.09 17.15
N GLY A 329 25.80 -43.81 16.08
CA GLY A 329 24.41 -44.15 15.76
C GLY A 329 24.12 -45.58 16.21
N VAL A 330 22.85 -45.86 16.53
CA VAL A 330 22.28 -47.21 16.62
C VAL A 330 20.85 -47.17 16.09
N ASP A 331 20.55 -47.99 15.09
CA ASP A 331 19.21 -48.28 14.59
C ASP A 331 18.33 -48.96 15.65
N THR A 332 17.01 -48.76 15.58
CA THR A 332 16.09 -49.93 15.56
C THR A 332 14.70 -49.56 15.03
N THR A 333 14.24 -50.31 14.05
CA THR A 333 12.84 -50.43 13.65
C THR A 333 12.07 -51.35 14.61
N THR A 334 10.74 -51.21 14.71
CA THR A 334 9.73 -52.33 14.71
C THR A 334 8.30 -51.75 14.67
N THR A 335 7.38 -52.56 14.15
CA THR A 335 6.01 -52.29 13.66
C THR A 335 4.86 -52.36 14.70
N ASP A 336 3.68 -51.94 14.22
CA ASP A 336 2.32 -52.46 14.51
C ASP A 336 1.53 -52.15 15.81
N ALA A 337 0.56 -51.23 15.63
CA ALA A 337 -0.89 -51.48 15.63
C ALA A 337 -1.74 -51.70 16.92
N THR A 338 -3.03 -51.35 16.74
CA THR A 338 -4.28 -51.82 17.40
C THR A 338 -4.86 -51.15 18.66
N THR A 339 -5.86 -50.29 18.39
CA THR A 339 -7.25 -50.24 18.96
C THR A 339 -7.60 -49.73 20.38
N THR A 340 -8.66 -48.91 20.38
CA THR A 340 -9.66 -48.63 21.44
C THR A 340 -9.17 -47.95 22.72
N LYS A 341 -9.79 -46.86 23.16
CA LYS A 341 -11.20 -46.80 23.59
C LYS A 341 -11.75 -45.37 23.57
N ALA A 342 -13.07 -45.21 23.41
CA ALA A 342 -13.75 -43.93 23.61
C ALA A 342 -14.00 -43.66 25.10
N ASP A 343 -13.95 -42.38 25.50
CA ASP A 343 -14.69 -41.87 26.65
C ASP A 343 -15.33 -40.51 26.29
N THR A 344 -16.66 -40.48 26.35
CA THR A 344 -17.50 -39.29 26.20
C THR A 344 -17.61 -38.54 27.52
N THR A 345 -17.38 -37.22 27.52
CA THR A 345 -17.88 -36.32 28.56
C THR A 345 -18.64 -35.15 27.93
N THR A 346 -19.96 -35.24 28.01
CA THR A 346 -20.92 -34.15 27.79
C THR A 346 -20.68 -33.03 28.80
N ILE A 347 -20.71 -31.77 28.36
CA ILE A 347 -20.95 -30.61 29.23
C ILE A 347 -22.08 -29.78 28.63
N GLU A 348 -22.94 -29.26 29.50
CA GLU A 348 -24.29 -28.80 29.20
C GLU A 348 -24.33 -27.43 28.52
N ALA A 349 -25.23 -27.29 27.54
CA ALA A 349 -25.57 -26.00 26.96
C ALA A 349 -26.46 -25.21 27.93
N THR A 350 -25.95 -24.08 28.46
CA THR A 350 -26.78 -23.12 29.21
C THR A 350 -27.31 -22.05 28.26
N SER A 351 -28.55 -22.20 27.81
CA SER A 351 -29.23 -21.23 26.97
C SER A 351 -29.66 -20.00 27.77
N ILE A 352 -29.06 -18.83 27.50
CA ILE A 352 -29.52 -17.54 28.06
C ILE A 352 -30.47 -16.88 27.06
N THR A 353 -31.75 -16.86 27.40
CA THR A 353 -32.77 -16.11 26.65
C THR A 353 -32.68 -14.63 27.01
N ILE A 354 -32.29 -13.78 26.06
CA ILE A 354 -32.45 -12.32 26.19
C ILE A 354 -33.77 -11.94 25.50
N VAL A 355 -34.75 -11.53 26.31
CA VAL A 355 -35.99 -10.92 25.85
C VAL A 355 -35.79 -9.41 25.83
N SER A 356 -35.80 -8.81 24.64
CA SER A 356 -35.79 -7.35 24.49
C SER A 356 -37.17 -6.88 24.04
N ALA A 357 -37.92 -6.28 24.97
CA ALA A 357 -39.24 -5.72 24.69
C ALA A 357 -39.13 -4.37 23.96
N SER A 358 -39.96 -4.18 22.94
CA SER A 358 -40.14 -2.88 22.28
C SER A 358 -41.01 -1.96 23.14
N THR A 359 -40.64 -0.68 23.23
CA THR A 359 -41.52 0.39 23.72
C THR A 359 -41.65 1.46 22.66
N GLU A 360 -42.85 1.58 22.09
CA GLU A 360 -43.23 2.69 21.23
C GLU A 360 -43.43 3.96 22.07
N VAL A 361 -43.01 5.11 21.54
CA VAL A 361 -43.55 6.42 21.94
C VAL A 361 -43.85 7.22 20.68
N THR A 362 -45.14 7.33 20.36
CA THR A 362 -45.68 8.24 19.35
C THR A 362 -45.62 9.70 19.78
N SER A 363 -45.24 10.59 18.87
CA SER A 363 -45.69 11.99 18.89
C SER A 363 -45.89 12.51 17.47
N THR A 364 -47.12 12.88 17.14
CA THR A 364 -47.59 13.34 15.82
C THR A 364 -47.65 14.86 15.71
N SER A 365 -47.29 15.42 14.55
CA SER A 365 -47.92 16.64 14.01
C SER A 365 -47.63 16.86 12.51
N ASP A 366 -48.62 16.56 11.66
CA ASP A 366 -49.23 17.47 10.66
C ASP A 366 -48.69 18.93 10.61
N LEU A 367 -48.65 19.73 9.52
CA LEU A 367 -49.16 19.76 8.11
C LEU A 367 -48.48 21.02 7.44
N ALA A 368 -48.46 21.33 6.13
CA ALA A 368 -48.99 20.73 4.90
C ALA A 368 -48.22 21.17 3.62
N VAL A 369 -48.08 20.25 2.65
CA VAL A 369 -48.40 20.36 1.19
C VAL A 369 -48.56 21.75 0.54
N ALA A 370 -47.71 22.06 -0.45
CA ALA A 370 -48.00 22.53 -1.84
C ALA A 370 -46.67 23.00 -2.50
N SER A 371 -46.04 22.34 -3.49
CA SER A 371 -46.46 21.89 -4.84
C SER A 371 -46.57 23.00 -5.91
N GLN A 372 -45.94 22.69 -7.06
CA GLN A 372 -46.09 23.26 -8.42
C GLN A 372 -45.26 24.49 -8.81
N THR A 373 -44.77 24.67 -10.06
CA THR A 373 -44.24 23.84 -11.18
C THR A 373 -43.85 24.85 -12.29
N THR A 374 -42.73 24.66 -13.02
CA THR A 374 -42.47 25.16 -14.42
C THR A 374 -42.62 26.67 -14.76
N ALA A 375 -41.96 27.26 -15.77
CA ALA A 375 -40.98 26.82 -16.78
C ALA A 375 -40.14 28.04 -17.29
N SER A 376 -39.11 27.75 -18.10
CA SER A 376 -38.54 28.45 -19.28
C SER A 376 -39.01 29.88 -19.67
N THR A 377 -38.23 30.76 -20.33
CA THR A 377 -37.23 30.55 -21.41
C THR A 377 -36.38 31.84 -21.66
N GLU A 378 -35.25 31.70 -22.39
CA GLU A 378 -34.55 32.62 -23.36
C GLU A 378 -35.10 34.05 -23.68
N ALA A 379 -34.33 35.06 -24.15
CA ALA A 379 -32.88 35.29 -24.36
C ALA A 379 -32.58 36.76 -24.85
N THR A 380 -31.29 37.09 -25.08
CA THR A 380 -30.71 38.09 -26.05
C THR A 380 -30.76 39.63 -25.83
N ALA A 381 -29.62 40.17 -25.35
CA ALA A 381 -28.65 41.07 -26.05
C ALA A 381 -28.92 42.56 -26.45
N SER A 382 -27.79 43.32 -26.49
CA SER A 382 -27.47 44.57 -27.24
C SER A 382 -27.89 45.95 -26.64
N SER A 383 -27.18 47.09 -26.83
CA SER A 383 -25.74 47.44 -27.05
C SER A 383 -25.57 48.99 -27.14
N GLY A 384 -24.50 49.58 -26.58
CA GLY A 384 -23.89 50.88 -27.00
C GLY A 384 -24.63 52.22 -26.71
N THR A 385 -24.03 53.43 -26.79
CA THR A 385 -22.60 53.91 -26.79
C THR A 385 -22.56 55.45 -26.56
N THR A 386 -21.50 56.02 -25.93
CA THR A 386 -21.00 57.44 -26.02
C THR A 386 -21.88 58.61 -25.50
N SER A 387 -21.38 59.82 -25.10
CA SER A 387 -20.05 60.50 -25.23
C SER A 387 -19.82 61.69 -24.24
N ILE A 388 -18.56 61.87 -23.76
CA ILE A 388 -17.68 63.09 -23.70
C ILE A 388 -18.28 64.45 -23.22
N THR A 389 -17.72 65.21 -22.24
CA THR A 389 -16.66 66.28 -22.29
C THR A 389 -16.51 66.84 -20.84
N ASP A 390 -15.37 66.94 -20.12
CA ASP A 390 -14.17 67.84 -20.17
C ASP A 390 -14.46 69.36 -19.91
N THR A 391 -13.69 70.25 -19.23
CA THR A 391 -12.25 70.31 -18.77
C THR A 391 -12.05 71.25 -17.52
N THR A 392 -10.89 71.18 -16.80
CA THR A 392 -10.23 72.23 -15.93
C THR A 392 -10.89 72.70 -14.60
N THR A 393 -10.21 73.21 -13.53
CA THR A 393 -8.93 73.96 -13.39
C THR A 393 -8.33 73.83 -11.95
N ALA A 394 -7.02 74.06 -11.76
CA ALA A 394 -6.37 74.26 -10.44
C ALA A 394 -5.81 75.69 -10.29
N PRO A 395 -5.56 76.16 -9.04
CA PRO A 395 -4.26 76.82 -8.81
C PRO A 395 -3.60 76.54 -7.44
N THR A 396 -2.29 76.78 -7.42
CA THR A 396 -1.29 76.55 -6.37
C THR A 396 -1.34 77.56 -5.21
N SER A 397 -0.91 77.14 -4.01
CA SER A 397 -0.21 78.04 -3.07
C SER A 397 0.95 77.32 -2.38
N ILE A 398 1.98 78.08 -2.00
CA ILE A 398 3.26 77.59 -1.47
C ILE A 398 3.39 78.07 -0.02
N GLN A 399 3.83 77.18 0.88
CA GLN A 399 4.46 77.61 2.14
C GLN A 399 5.64 76.71 2.49
N THR A 400 6.76 77.36 2.84
CA THR A 400 8.01 76.70 3.24
C THR A 400 8.14 76.76 4.76
N THR A 401 8.46 75.64 5.42
CA THR A 401 8.94 75.65 6.80
C THR A 401 9.89 74.48 7.04
N THR A 402 10.86 74.67 7.92
CA THR A 402 12.14 73.94 7.87
C THR A 402 12.25 72.80 8.90
N THR A 403 12.94 71.73 8.52
CA THR A 403 13.63 70.73 9.38
C THR A 403 12.81 69.98 10.44
N THR A 404 12.68 68.67 10.23
CA THR A 404 13.27 67.67 11.14
C THR A 404 13.59 66.41 10.33
N ASP A 405 14.83 65.90 10.40
CA ASP A 405 15.14 64.57 9.85
C ASP A 405 14.46 63.50 10.70
N ALA A 406 13.44 62.86 10.13
CA ALA A 406 12.84 61.66 10.68
C ALA A 406 13.09 60.53 9.69
N THR A 407 14.13 59.72 9.93
CA THR A 407 14.40 58.49 9.19
C THR A 407 13.23 57.52 9.38
N THR A 408 12.22 57.66 8.54
CA THR A 408 11.11 56.71 8.47
C THR A 408 11.60 55.54 7.65
N THR A 409 11.98 54.45 8.33
CA THR A 409 12.19 53.17 7.67
C THR A 409 10.84 52.67 7.19
N THR A 410 10.44 53.09 5.99
CA THR A 410 9.34 52.48 5.27
C THR A 410 9.79 51.06 4.93
N THR A 411 9.39 50.08 5.74
CA THR A 411 9.42 48.68 5.32
C THR A 411 8.50 48.61 4.11
N ALA A 412 9.10 48.64 2.92
CA ALA A 412 8.37 48.39 1.69
C ALA A 412 7.79 46.99 1.79
N GLU A 413 6.47 46.91 1.92
CA GLU A 413 5.73 45.65 1.88
C GLU A 413 6.08 44.97 0.56
N LEU A 414 6.66 43.77 0.64
CA LEU A 414 7.06 43.03 -0.55
C LEU A 414 5.79 42.78 -1.39
N PRO A 415 5.85 42.92 -2.73
CA PRO A 415 4.69 42.67 -3.57
C PRO A 415 4.25 41.22 -3.37
N ALA A 416 3.03 41.03 -2.86
CA ALA A 416 2.47 39.71 -2.60
C ALA A 416 2.49 38.85 -3.88
N ILE A 417 2.86 37.57 -3.74
CA ILE A 417 2.96 36.67 -4.88
C ILE A 417 1.56 36.31 -5.35
N THR A 418 1.15 36.90 -6.46
CA THR A 418 -0.20 36.73 -7.03
C THR A 418 -0.33 35.45 -7.86
N ASN A 419 0.75 34.96 -8.44
CA ASN A 419 0.79 33.75 -9.28
C ASN A 419 2.02 32.93 -8.90
N PHE A 420 1.85 31.62 -8.71
CA PHE A 420 2.91 30.71 -8.29
C PHE A 420 2.67 29.27 -8.74
N GLN A 421 3.73 28.50 -8.94
CA GLN A 421 3.67 27.04 -9.00
C GLN A 421 3.74 26.47 -7.59
N LEU A 422 3.11 25.30 -7.40
CA LEU A 422 3.27 24.49 -6.20
C LEU A 422 4.14 23.28 -6.50
N ARG A 423 5.05 22.98 -5.57
CA ARG A 423 5.88 21.77 -5.56
C ARG A 423 5.71 21.00 -4.26
N GLY A 424 5.90 19.68 -4.29
CA GLY A 424 5.94 18.87 -3.06
C GLY A 424 7.11 19.28 -2.17
N ALA A 425 6.90 19.36 -0.85
CA ALA A 425 7.93 19.77 0.10
C ALA A 425 8.67 18.61 0.81
N ARG A 426 8.37 17.35 0.46
CA ARG A 426 9.03 16.13 0.97
C ARG A 426 8.95 15.00 -0.05
N ASP A 427 9.82 14.01 0.11
CA ASP A 427 9.77 12.72 -0.60
C ASP A 427 8.39 12.05 -0.50
N PRO A 428 7.95 11.32 -1.55
CA PRO A 428 8.67 10.99 -2.78
C PRO A 428 8.53 12.02 -3.92
N VAL A 429 7.82 13.14 -3.68
CA VAL A 429 7.53 14.17 -4.69
C VAL A 429 8.21 15.52 -4.40
N GLU A 430 9.33 15.51 -3.67
CA GLU A 430 10.06 16.72 -3.31
C GLU A 430 10.50 17.48 -4.57
N GLY A 431 10.13 18.76 -4.67
CA GLY A 431 10.44 19.59 -5.84
C GLY A 431 9.65 19.26 -7.12
N VAL A 432 8.75 18.26 -7.11
CA VAL A 432 7.90 17.93 -8.27
C VAL A 432 6.73 18.89 -8.34
N SER A 433 6.51 19.49 -9.52
CA SER A 433 5.38 20.41 -9.77
C SER A 433 4.03 19.70 -9.83
N ILE A 434 2.97 20.39 -9.45
CA ILE A 434 1.59 19.93 -9.67
C ILE A 434 1.14 20.24 -11.11
N TYR A 435 0.44 19.29 -11.73
CA TYR A 435 -0.11 19.32 -13.08
C TYR A 435 -1.64 19.30 -13.07
N SER A 436 -2.24 19.90 -14.10
CA SER A 436 -3.68 19.98 -14.34
C SER A 436 -3.99 19.95 -15.83
N ASN A 437 -5.15 19.41 -16.22
CA ASN A 437 -5.71 19.51 -17.58
C ASN A 437 -6.87 20.52 -17.70
N GLY A 438 -7.15 21.30 -16.65
CA GLY A 438 -8.15 22.38 -16.68
C GLY A 438 -9.62 21.96 -16.68
N VAL A 439 -9.92 20.65 -16.56
CA VAL A 439 -11.30 20.13 -16.62
C VAL A 439 -11.91 19.98 -15.22
N GLY A 440 -13.12 20.51 -15.03
CA GLY A 440 -13.86 20.46 -13.77
C GLY A 440 -14.11 19.03 -13.26
N GLY A 441 -13.71 18.76 -12.01
CA GLY A 441 -13.80 17.47 -11.34
C GLY A 441 -12.65 16.51 -11.62
N ASN A 442 -11.67 16.87 -12.46
CA ASN A 442 -10.44 16.10 -12.59
C ASN A 442 -9.47 16.40 -11.44
N TYR A 443 -8.70 15.39 -11.04
CA TYR A 443 -7.71 15.47 -9.99
C TYR A 443 -6.43 16.20 -10.44
N LEU A 444 -5.75 16.80 -9.47
CA LEU A 444 -4.42 17.41 -9.65
C LEU A 444 -3.32 16.37 -9.39
N LEU A 445 -2.34 16.30 -10.28
CA LEU A 445 -1.36 15.20 -10.33
C LEU A 445 0.08 15.69 -10.15
N PHE A 446 0.96 14.90 -9.55
CA PHE A 446 2.41 15.13 -9.57
C PHE A 446 3.10 14.45 -10.76
N SER A 447 2.42 14.34 -11.91
CA SER A 447 2.95 13.70 -13.11
C SER A 447 2.48 14.39 -14.38
N GLY A 448 3.44 14.77 -15.22
CA GLY A 448 3.22 15.20 -16.61
C GLY A 448 3.18 14.04 -17.61
N GLY A 449 2.95 12.80 -17.16
CA GLY A 449 2.88 11.62 -18.03
C GLY A 449 1.65 11.58 -18.96
N TYR A 450 0.67 12.44 -18.73
CA TYR A 450 -0.55 12.57 -19.53
C TYR A 450 -0.41 13.75 -20.51
N PRO A 451 -0.62 13.54 -21.84
CA PRO A 451 -0.39 14.59 -22.85
C PRO A 451 -1.23 15.86 -22.68
N ASP A 452 -2.36 15.77 -21.99
CA ASP A 452 -3.31 16.85 -21.71
C ASP A 452 -3.05 17.56 -20.37
N TYR A 453 -2.13 17.06 -19.54
CA TYR A 453 -1.78 17.64 -18.24
C TYR A 453 -0.54 18.54 -18.35
N THR A 454 -0.71 19.82 -17.98
CA THR A 454 0.36 20.82 -17.94
C THR A 454 0.62 21.32 -16.51
N VAL A 455 1.82 21.83 -16.24
CA VAL A 455 2.16 22.42 -14.93
C VAL A 455 1.17 23.55 -14.60
N ALA A 456 0.48 23.45 -13.47
CA ALA A 456 -0.55 24.39 -13.06
C ALA A 456 0.06 25.67 -12.45
N THR A 457 -0.49 26.83 -12.83
CA THR A 457 -0.21 28.10 -12.14
C THR A 457 -1.33 28.38 -11.16
N PHE A 458 -1.00 28.63 -9.90
CA PHE A 458 -1.93 28.84 -8.81
C PHE A 458 -1.97 30.30 -8.36
N SER A 459 -3.11 30.72 -7.81
CA SER A 459 -3.28 31.99 -7.13
C SER A 459 -4.24 31.87 -5.93
N VAL A 460 -4.08 32.73 -4.93
CA VAL A 460 -4.97 32.80 -3.76
C VAL A 460 -5.77 34.10 -3.81
N GLU A 461 -7.09 34.02 -3.79
CA GLU A 461 -7.95 35.20 -3.68
C GLU A 461 -7.85 35.81 -2.28
N ALA A 462 -7.26 36.99 -2.17
CA ALA A 462 -6.91 37.62 -0.89
C ALA A 462 -8.09 37.88 0.07
N THR A 463 -9.33 37.93 -0.42
CA THR A 463 -10.53 38.17 0.41
C THR A 463 -11.17 36.89 0.96
N SER A 464 -11.11 35.78 0.21
CA SER A 464 -11.77 34.51 0.58
C SER A 464 -10.78 33.41 0.99
N GLY A 465 -9.49 33.61 0.71
CA GLY A 465 -8.44 32.59 0.78
C GLY A 465 -8.56 31.50 -0.28
N ARG A 466 -9.53 31.55 -1.21
CA ARG A 466 -9.75 30.45 -2.15
C ARG A 466 -8.55 30.27 -3.10
N LEU A 467 -8.10 29.03 -3.26
CA LEU A 467 -7.07 28.67 -4.24
C LEU A 467 -7.70 28.48 -5.63
N PHE A 468 -7.06 29.04 -6.64
CA PHE A 468 -7.43 28.92 -8.04
C PHE A 468 -6.25 28.40 -8.87
N ILE A 469 -6.57 27.74 -9.98
CA ILE A 469 -5.67 27.48 -11.10
C ILE A 469 -5.98 28.51 -12.19
N ASP A 470 -4.93 29.06 -12.80
CA ASP A 470 -4.98 30.05 -13.89
C ASP A 470 -5.98 31.19 -13.62
N ASN A 471 -6.02 31.66 -12.36
CA ASN A 471 -6.88 32.73 -11.84
C ASN A 471 -8.40 32.56 -12.05
N SER A 472 -8.87 31.35 -12.39
CA SER A 472 -10.26 31.14 -12.81
C SER A 472 -10.88 29.82 -12.36
N LEU A 473 -10.08 28.75 -12.27
CA LEU A 473 -10.55 27.41 -11.91
C LEU A 473 -10.36 27.17 -10.41
N ALA A 474 -11.43 27.22 -9.62
CA ALA A 474 -11.34 27.00 -8.18
C ALA A 474 -10.86 25.57 -7.84
N VAL A 475 -10.01 25.43 -6.82
CA VAL A 475 -9.54 24.13 -6.31
C VAL A 475 -10.45 23.65 -5.17
N CYS A 476 -10.85 22.38 -5.25
CA CYS A 476 -11.68 21.70 -4.27
C CYS A 476 -10.94 20.50 -3.67
N ALA A 477 -11.18 20.23 -2.39
CA ALA A 477 -10.90 18.94 -1.78
C ALA A 477 -12.11 18.03 -2.03
N PHE A 478 -11.85 16.86 -2.61
CA PHE A 478 -12.83 15.85 -2.98
C PHE A 478 -12.76 14.69 -1.97
N PHE A 479 -13.82 14.50 -1.22
CA PHE A 479 -13.95 13.45 -0.20
C PHE A 479 -14.58 12.19 -0.82
N GLN A 480 -13.96 11.03 -0.61
CA GLN A 480 -14.51 9.73 -1.01
C GLN A 480 -15.19 9.04 0.19
N PRO A 481 -16.14 8.12 -0.05
CA PRO A 481 -16.64 7.24 0.99
C PRO A 481 -15.49 6.49 1.69
N ASP A 482 -15.66 6.25 2.99
CA ASP A 482 -14.74 5.43 3.82
C ASP A 482 -13.26 5.89 3.83
N GLN A 483 -13.00 7.15 3.46
CA GLN A 483 -11.69 7.81 3.56
C GLN A 483 -11.73 8.99 4.53
N ASP A 484 -10.68 9.11 5.33
CA ASP A 484 -10.41 10.23 6.26
C ASP A 484 -9.55 11.34 5.62
N ILE A 485 -9.29 11.22 4.31
CA ILE A 485 -8.45 12.10 3.50
C ILE A 485 -9.26 12.69 2.33
N ALA A 486 -8.86 13.86 1.83
CA ALA A 486 -9.50 14.48 0.67
C ALA A 486 -8.51 14.71 -0.47
N THR A 487 -8.91 14.46 -1.72
CA THR A 487 -8.06 14.63 -2.91
C THR A 487 -8.28 15.99 -3.58
N LEU A 488 -7.22 16.68 -3.98
CA LEU A 488 -7.30 17.93 -4.72
C LEU A 488 -7.79 17.72 -6.15
N SER A 489 -8.83 18.46 -6.51
CA SER A 489 -9.45 18.50 -7.84
C SER A 489 -9.76 19.93 -8.25
N ILE A 490 -10.03 20.14 -9.54
CA ILE A 490 -10.75 21.35 -9.96
C ILE A 490 -12.21 21.20 -9.52
N CYS A 491 -12.80 22.22 -8.89
CA CYS A 491 -14.22 22.23 -8.57
C CYS A 491 -15.07 22.09 -9.83
N ARG A 492 -16.17 21.32 -9.79
CA ARG A 492 -17.17 21.30 -10.85
C ARG A 492 -18.08 22.53 -10.77
N ASP A 493 -18.63 22.94 -11.92
CA ASP A 493 -19.64 24.00 -12.00
C ASP A 493 -20.95 23.59 -11.29
N THR A 494 -21.21 22.28 -11.23
CA THR A 494 -22.30 21.68 -10.47
C THR A 494 -21.83 21.38 -9.04
N PRO A 495 -22.51 21.90 -8.01
CA PRO A 495 -22.16 21.60 -6.62
C PRO A 495 -22.37 20.11 -6.31
N GLU A 496 -21.33 19.47 -5.78
CA GLU A 496 -21.34 18.08 -5.32
C GLU A 496 -21.06 18.06 -3.82
N SER A 497 -21.77 17.21 -3.07
CA SER A 497 -21.60 17.12 -1.61
C SER A 497 -20.16 16.75 -1.21
N GLN A 498 -19.49 15.97 -2.06
CA GLN A 498 -18.10 15.51 -1.96
C GLN A 498 -17.04 16.59 -2.19
N ALA A 499 -17.37 17.71 -2.82
CA ALA A 499 -16.38 18.69 -3.31
C ALA A 499 -16.46 20.00 -2.52
N VAL A 500 -15.46 20.27 -1.67
CA VAL A 500 -15.41 21.48 -0.83
C VAL A 500 -14.27 22.39 -1.28
N PRO A 501 -14.52 23.66 -1.64
CA PRO A 501 -13.46 24.60 -1.99
C PRO A 501 -12.45 24.78 -0.84
N ILE A 502 -11.16 24.80 -1.17
CA ILE A 502 -10.10 24.96 -0.17
C ILE A 502 -9.76 26.43 0.07
N SER A 503 -9.40 26.76 1.32
CA SER A 503 -9.01 28.11 1.75
C SER A 503 -7.57 28.12 2.26
N CYS A 504 -6.70 28.84 1.56
CA CYS A 504 -5.28 29.00 1.85
C CYS A 504 -4.91 30.43 2.26
N THR A 505 -3.83 30.57 3.00
CA THR A 505 -3.21 31.88 3.28
C THR A 505 -2.35 32.29 2.08
N PRO A 506 -2.51 33.51 1.53
CA PRO A 506 -1.64 33.99 0.44
C PRO A 506 -0.16 33.97 0.84
N PRO A 507 0.75 33.45 -0.03
CA PRO A 507 2.17 33.42 0.27
C PRO A 507 2.82 34.81 0.16
N VAL A 508 3.85 35.04 0.96
CA VAL A 508 4.50 36.36 1.11
C VAL A 508 5.82 36.42 0.33
N LYS A 509 6.50 35.27 0.16
CA LYS A 509 7.78 35.16 -0.56
C LYS A 509 7.94 33.80 -1.26
N ASP A 510 8.89 33.74 -2.17
CA ASP A 510 9.32 32.51 -2.84
C ASP A 510 9.89 31.52 -1.82
N GLY A 511 9.59 30.23 -1.98
CA GLY A 511 9.96 29.18 -1.03
C GLY A 511 9.10 29.13 0.24
N ASP A 512 8.01 29.91 0.35
CA ASP A 512 7.06 29.78 1.45
C ASP A 512 6.31 28.43 1.40
N VAL A 513 5.92 27.95 2.58
CA VAL A 513 4.98 26.84 2.72
C VAL A 513 3.56 27.37 2.52
N LEU A 514 2.84 26.86 1.51
CA LEU A 514 1.42 27.21 1.34
C LEU A 514 0.60 26.50 2.43
N SER A 515 0.02 27.28 3.34
CA SER A 515 -0.88 26.78 4.39
C SER A 515 -2.32 26.82 3.88
N CYS A 516 -2.98 25.65 3.80
CA CYS A 516 -4.33 25.48 3.28
C CYS A 516 -5.23 24.75 4.28
N SER A 517 -6.53 25.02 4.22
CA SER A 517 -7.52 24.41 5.10
C SER A 517 -8.83 24.10 4.37
N VAL A 518 -9.53 23.07 4.84
CA VAL A 518 -10.87 22.70 4.37
C VAL A 518 -11.68 22.07 5.50
N PRO A 519 -12.98 22.36 5.66
CA PRO A 519 -13.85 21.63 6.58
C PRO A 519 -13.83 20.13 6.27
N ALA A 520 -13.52 19.31 7.27
CA ALA A 520 -13.52 17.86 7.12
C ALA A 520 -14.95 17.33 6.93
N GLN A 521 -15.10 16.32 6.08
CA GLN A 521 -16.36 15.64 5.84
C GLN A 521 -16.20 14.13 6.00
N THR A 522 -17.26 13.46 6.48
CA THR A 522 -17.43 12.02 6.32
C THR A 522 -18.44 11.80 5.20
N CYS A 523 -18.07 11.01 4.20
CA CYS A 523 -18.93 10.63 3.08
C CYS A 523 -19.45 9.21 3.27
N VAL A 524 -20.72 9.00 2.96
CA VAL A 524 -21.37 7.69 2.96
C VAL A 524 -21.98 7.45 1.58
N GLU A 525 -21.62 6.34 0.95
CA GLU A 525 -22.28 5.89 -0.27
C GLU A 525 -23.60 5.19 0.07
N THR A 526 -24.70 5.72 -0.45
CA THR A 526 -26.04 5.14 -0.28
C THR A 526 -26.50 4.57 -1.62
N SER A 527 -26.79 3.28 -1.67
CA SER A 527 -27.43 2.65 -2.83
C SER A 527 -28.90 3.08 -2.93
N ILE A 528 -29.26 3.81 -3.98
CA ILE A 528 -30.65 4.16 -4.30
C ILE A 528 -31.31 3.06 -5.13
N SER A 529 -30.55 2.42 -6.03
CA SER A 529 -31.00 1.26 -6.80
C SER A 529 -29.84 0.34 -7.19
N PHE A 530 -30.16 -0.80 -7.83
CA PHE A 530 -29.19 -1.78 -8.33
C PHE A 530 -28.14 -1.24 -9.32
N PHE A 531 -28.34 -0.04 -9.86
CA PHE A 531 -27.45 0.60 -10.83
C PHE A 531 -27.06 2.04 -10.44
N GLU A 532 -27.51 2.52 -9.27
CA GLU A 532 -27.43 3.94 -8.93
C GLU A 532 -27.13 4.12 -7.44
N THR A 533 -25.93 4.58 -7.15
CA THR A 533 -25.48 4.99 -5.83
C THR A 533 -25.36 6.51 -5.77
N THR A 534 -25.55 7.07 -4.57
CA THR A 534 -25.31 8.49 -4.30
C THR A 534 -24.45 8.64 -3.07
N VAL A 535 -23.35 9.37 -3.20
CA VAL A 535 -22.52 9.73 -2.06
C VAL A 535 -23.11 10.98 -1.39
N THR A 536 -23.37 10.89 -0.09
CA THR A 536 -23.76 12.03 0.73
C THR A 536 -22.67 12.28 1.76
N CYS A 537 -22.17 13.52 1.80
CA CYS A 537 -21.12 13.91 2.75
C CYS A 537 -21.65 14.89 3.79
N THR A 538 -21.30 14.64 5.05
CA THR A 538 -21.67 15.46 6.20
C THR A 538 -20.41 16.03 6.84
N PRO A 539 -20.35 17.34 7.13
CA PRO A 539 -19.22 17.93 7.86
C PRO A 539 -19.05 17.29 9.25
N THR A 540 -17.82 16.94 9.62
CA THR A 540 -17.52 16.35 10.94
C THR A 540 -17.45 17.41 12.05
N GLY A 541 -17.29 18.68 11.66
CA GLY A 541 -16.97 19.79 12.57
C GLY A 541 -15.47 20.00 12.77
N GLU A 542 -14.63 19.11 12.25
CA GLU A 542 -13.18 19.28 12.20
C GLU A 542 -12.76 20.07 10.94
N VAL A 543 -11.50 20.52 10.92
CA VAL A 543 -10.91 21.21 9.78
C VAL A 543 -9.58 20.51 9.48
N LEU A 544 -9.42 20.05 8.24
CA LEU A 544 -8.14 19.57 7.75
C LEU A 544 -7.29 20.80 7.43
N THR A 545 -6.15 20.98 8.11
CA THR A 545 -5.29 22.18 7.97
C THR A 545 -3.91 21.90 7.38
N ASP A 546 -3.62 20.64 7.08
CA ASP A 546 -2.37 20.19 6.47
C ASP A 546 -2.68 19.46 5.18
N THR A 547 -2.01 19.88 4.10
CA THR A 547 -1.99 19.15 2.83
C THR A 547 -1.26 17.81 3.02
N SER A 548 -1.47 16.84 2.12
CA SER A 548 -0.82 15.53 2.16
C SER A 548 -0.42 15.08 0.77
N THR A 549 0.56 14.17 0.74
CA THR A 549 0.97 13.38 -0.43
C THR A 549 0.88 11.88 -0.13
N ASP A 550 0.00 11.49 0.81
CA ASP A 550 -0.18 10.10 1.22
C ASP A 550 -0.61 9.23 0.03
N TYR A 551 -0.08 8.02 0.03
CA TYR A 551 -0.27 7.08 -1.06
C TYR A 551 -1.66 6.45 -0.98
N ASN A 552 -2.60 6.95 -1.79
CA ASN A 552 -3.73 6.16 -2.23
C ASN A 552 -3.66 6.01 -3.75
N TYR A 553 -3.48 4.76 -4.21
CA TYR A 553 -3.70 4.41 -5.60
C TYR A 553 -5.18 4.61 -5.92
N ASP A 554 -5.50 5.36 -6.98
CA ASP A 554 -6.74 5.07 -7.71
C ASP A 554 -6.59 3.65 -8.28
N LEU A 555 -7.26 2.71 -7.62
CA LEU A 555 -7.22 1.27 -7.88
C LEU A 555 -7.62 0.87 -9.31
N TYR A 556 -8.11 1.82 -10.12
CA TYR A 556 -8.49 1.61 -11.51
C TYR A 556 -7.47 2.08 -12.56
N LYS A 557 -6.44 2.89 -12.23
CA LYS A 557 -5.75 3.70 -13.28
C LYS A 557 -4.22 3.86 -13.25
N ASN A 558 -3.47 3.32 -12.29
CA ASN A 558 -1.98 3.40 -12.27
C ASN A 558 -1.42 4.84 -12.48
N ILE A 559 -1.96 5.82 -11.76
CA ILE A 559 -1.54 7.24 -11.87
C ILE A 559 -0.61 7.61 -10.69
N PRO A 560 0.55 8.26 -10.92
CA PRO A 560 1.42 8.70 -9.83
C PRO A 560 0.84 9.92 -9.08
N VAL A 561 0.64 9.71 -7.77
CA VAL A 561 0.49 10.71 -6.69
C VAL A 561 -0.49 11.86 -6.99
N MET A 562 -1.68 11.76 -6.40
CA MET A 562 -2.64 12.86 -6.35
C MET A 562 -2.34 13.76 -5.15
N GLY A 563 -2.47 15.08 -5.31
CA GLY A 563 -2.38 15.98 -4.15
C GLY A 563 -3.55 15.73 -3.20
N GLN A 564 -3.30 15.58 -1.91
CA GLN A 564 -4.32 15.31 -0.89
C GLN A 564 -4.32 16.36 0.22
N ILE A 565 -5.24 16.25 1.17
CA ILE A 565 -5.27 16.97 2.43
C ILE A 565 -5.56 15.97 3.56
N ALA A 566 -4.59 15.79 4.45
CA ALA A 566 -4.63 14.93 5.65
C ALA A 566 -3.33 15.11 6.49
N ASN A 567 -3.40 15.84 7.61
CA ASN A 567 -2.46 15.80 8.75
C ASN A 567 -0.92 15.61 8.50
N GLY A 568 -0.33 16.09 7.40
CA GLY A 568 1.02 16.68 7.45
C GLY A 568 2.08 16.42 6.37
N VAL A 569 1.92 16.91 5.12
CA VAL A 569 3.03 17.37 4.26
C VAL A 569 2.70 18.68 3.51
N ASN A 570 3.59 19.67 3.63
CA ASN A 570 3.47 21.00 3.04
C ASN A 570 3.66 21.05 1.51
N PHE A 571 3.15 22.09 0.84
CA PHE A 571 3.61 22.50 -0.50
C PHE A 571 4.59 23.68 -0.43
N VAL A 572 5.61 23.70 -1.30
CA VAL A 572 6.50 24.86 -1.49
C VAL A 572 6.01 25.72 -2.65
N VAL A 573 5.88 27.02 -2.38
CA VAL A 573 5.52 28.06 -3.35
C VAL A 573 6.73 28.44 -4.19
N HIS A 574 6.56 28.45 -5.50
CA HIS A 574 7.54 28.97 -6.46
C HIS A 574 6.91 30.08 -7.31
N ALA A 575 7.39 31.32 -7.18
CA ALA A 575 6.92 32.45 -7.98
C ALA A 575 7.15 32.22 -9.49
N VAL A 576 6.22 32.70 -10.31
CA VAL A 576 6.22 32.56 -11.79
C VAL A 576 6.24 33.94 -12.46
#